data_AF-A0A9D9IDY3-F1
#
_entry.id   AF-A0A9D9IDY3-F1
#
_cell.length_a   1.000
_cell.length_b   1.000
_cell.length_c   1.000
_cell.angle_alpha   90.00
_cell.angle_beta   90.00
_cell.angle_gamma   90.00
#
_symmetry.space_group_name_H-M   'P 1'
#
loop_
_entity.id
_entity.type
_entity.pdbx_description
1 polymer ?
#
loop_
_entity_poly.entity_id
_entity_poly.type
_entity_poly.pdbx_seq_one_letter_code
_entity_poly.pdbx_strand_id
1 'polypeptide(L)'
;MEEIPSNCILSKGTTGCGATTLATVQNTPTMIAMPFVELIDNKAQQFPENGDGRPVLLPIYGEGDKTGEIREYMDRHGDLPKIATTYDSVPKVCSILSSLGYDPYGNMHLCVDEWHTLFNHYSFRNKAIRNLLAIAKDFGRVTYMSATPIERAYWLEELMDMPEYRIE
;
A
#
# COMPACT_ATOMS: atom_id res chain seq x y z
N MET A 1 -5.90 -17.04 6.20
CA MET A 1 -6.24 -15.97 5.24
C MET A 1 -5.23 -16.08 4.11
N GLU A 2 -5.68 -16.30 2.87
CA GLU A 2 -4.81 -16.48 1.70
C GLU A 2 -4.56 -15.18 0.93
N GLU A 3 -5.47 -14.21 1.04
CA GLU A 3 -5.37 -12.88 0.44
C GLU A 3 -5.89 -11.82 1.40
N ILE A 4 -5.46 -10.57 1.21
CA ILE A 4 -5.97 -9.45 1.99
C ILE A 4 -7.41 -9.14 1.54
N PRO A 5 -8.39 -9.07 2.46
CA PRO A 5 -9.75 -8.67 2.10
C PRO A 5 -9.73 -7.26 1.52
N SER A 6 -10.47 -7.02 0.44
CA SER A 6 -10.55 -5.71 -0.21
C SER A 6 -11.69 -4.85 0.35
N ASN A 7 -11.57 -3.54 0.18
CA ASN A 7 -12.56 -2.52 0.52
C ASN A 7 -12.96 -2.55 1.99
N CYS A 8 -11.96 -2.68 2.87
CA CYS A 8 -12.18 -2.77 4.31
C CYS A 8 -11.07 -2.13 5.16
N ILE A 9 -11.34 -2.01 6.46
CA ILE A 9 -10.33 -1.80 7.49
C ILE A 9 -9.93 -3.17 8.06
N LEU A 10 -8.64 -3.48 8.04
CA LEU A 10 -8.06 -4.71 8.59
C LEU A 10 -7.25 -4.39 9.86
N SER A 11 -7.83 -4.73 11.00
CA SER A 11 -7.24 -4.64 12.33
C SER A 11 -6.50 -5.95 12.64
N LYS A 12 -5.17 -5.90 12.59
CA LYS A 12 -4.31 -7.09 12.61
C LYS A 12 -3.92 -7.59 14.01
N GLY A 13 -4.35 -6.90 15.06
CA GLY A 13 -4.19 -7.28 16.49
C GLY A 13 -2.77 -7.17 17.07
N THR A 14 -1.74 -7.55 16.31
CA THR A 14 -0.32 -7.45 16.70
C THR A 14 0.59 -7.17 15.50
N THR A 15 1.72 -6.50 15.74
CA THR A 15 2.78 -6.33 14.74
C THR A 15 3.42 -7.69 14.43
N GLY A 16 3.73 -7.96 13.17
CA GLY A 16 4.34 -9.24 12.77
C GLY A 16 3.37 -10.38 12.42
N CYS A 17 2.06 -10.13 12.47
CA CYS A 17 0.99 -11.02 11.99
C CYS A 17 1.03 -11.39 10.49
N GLY A 18 2.04 -10.91 9.75
CA GLY A 18 2.26 -11.27 8.35
C GLY A 18 1.33 -10.61 7.35
N ALA A 19 0.39 -9.73 7.71
CA ALA A 19 -0.53 -9.16 6.72
C ALA A 19 0.16 -8.31 5.64
N THR A 20 1.23 -7.59 5.97
CA THR A 20 2.04 -6.89 4.94
C THR A 20 2.79 -7.88 4.06
N THR A 21 3.28 -8.98 4.64
CA THR A 21 3.87 -10.11 3.90
C THR A 21 2.83 -10.76 2.98
N LEU A 22 1.59 -10.94 3.46
CA LEU A 22 0.45 -11.47 2.71
C LEU A 22 0.09 -10.56 1.54
N ALA A 23 0.03 -9.24 1.76
CA ALA A 23 -0.17 -8.25 0.70
C ALA A 23 0.90 -8.35 -0.40
N THR A 24 2.15 -8.67 -0.03
CA THR A 24 3.23 -8.90 -1.00
C THR A 24 3.05 -10.23 -1.75
N VAL A 25 2.69 -11.33 -1.08
CA VAL A 25 2.65 -12.67 -1.69
C VAL A 25 1.32 -13.07 -2.34
N GLN A 26 0.24 -12.31 -2.11
CA GLN A 26 -1.07 -12.60 -2.70
C GLN A 26 -1.02 -12.60 -4.24
N ASN A 27 -1.92 -13.32 -4.90
CA ASN A 27 -1.95 -13.42 -6.36
C ASN A 27 -2.74 -12.27 -7.02
N THR A 28 -2.57 -11.06 -6.49
CA THR A 28 -3.15 -9.82 -7.01
C THR A 28 -2.05 -8.77 -7.13
N PRO A 29 -1.98 -7.96 -8.21
CA PRO A 29 -1.07 -6.82 -8.25
C PRO A 29 -1.27 -5.91 -7.04
N THR A 30 -0.22 -5.56 -6.30
CA THR A 30 -0.35 -4.88 -5.00
C THR A 30 0.52 -3.64 -4.92
N MET A 31 -0.07 -2.52 -4.47
CA MET A 31 0.65 -1.35 -4.02
C MET A 31 0.53 -1.24 -2.50
N ILE A 32 1.63 -1.27 -1.77
CA ILE A 32 1.64 -1.15 -0.31
C ILE A 32 2.11 0.26 0.06
N ALA A 33 1.18 1.09 0.51
CA ALA A 33 1.47 2.45 0.95
C ALA A 33 1.82 2.44 2.44
N MET A 34 3.00 2.94 2.81
CA MET A 34 3.53 2.93 4.18
C MET A 34 3.86 4.35 4.65
N PRO A 35 3.89 4.62 5.97
CA PRO A 35 4.20 5.95 6.49
C PRO A 35 5.69 6.32 6.43
N PHE A 36 6.59 5.34 6.46
CA PHE A 36 8.03 5.58 6.64
C PHE A 36 8.87 4.78 5.65
N VAL A 37 9.96 5.38 5.18
CA VAL A 37 10.93 4.77 4.25
C VAL A 37 11.57 3.53 4.86
N GLU A 38 11.88 3.58 6.16
CA GLU A 38 12.50 2.47 6.88
C GLU A 38 11.62 1.23 6.88
N LEU A 39 10.28 1.38 6.90
CA LEU A 39 9.37 0.24 6.79
C LEU A 39 9.41 -0.36 5.39
N ILE A 40 9.48 0.48 4.36
CA ILE A 40 9.57 0.06 2.96
C ILE A 40 10.88 -0.70 2.73
N ASP A 41 12.02 -0.15 3.16
CA ASP A 41 13.33 -0.78 2.99
C ASP A 41 13.41 -2.12 3.71
N ASN A 42 12.96 -2.17 4.98
CA ASN A 42 12.91 -3.40 5.76
C ASN A 42 12.07 -4.49 5.10
N LYS A 43 11.01 -4.12 4.37
CA LYS A 43 10.13 -5.06 3.66
C LYS A 43 10.70 -5.46 2.31
N ALA A 44 11.24 -4.52 1.53
CA ALA A 44 11.87 -4.82 0.25
C ALA A 44 13.05 -5.79 0.41
N GLN A 45 13.83 -5.66 1.49
CA GLN A 45 14.91 -6.61 1.83
C GLN A 45 14.44 -8.05 2.06
N GLN A 46 13.16 -8.27 2.42
CA GLN A 46 12.58 -9.60 2.59
C GLN A 46 12.10 -10.23 1.27
N PHE A 47 11.96 -9.40 0.23
CA PHE A 47 11.47 -9.77 -1.10
C PHE A 47 12.42 -9.26 -2.20
N PRO A 48 13.72 -9.59 -2.13
CA PRO A 48 14.69 -9.16 -3.13
C PRO A 48 14.53 -9.97 -4.42
N GLU A 49 15.10 -9.46 -5.51
CA GLU A 49 15.32 -10.25 -6.71
C GLU A 49 16.48 -11.23 -6.49
N ASN A 50 16.16 -12.51 -6.32
CA ASN A 50 17.14 -13.57 -6.01
C ASN A 50 16.95 -14.85 -6.86
N GLY A 51 16.03 -14.85 -7.82
CA GLY A 51 15.78 -15.97 -8.72
C GLY A 51 15.07 -17.18 -8.12
N ASP A 52 14.55 -17.09 -6.89
CA ASP A 52 13.88 -18.21 -6.20
C ASP A 52 12.38 -18.35 -6.55
N GLY A 53 11.88 -17.51 -7.46
CA GLY A 53 10.48 -17.49 -7.89
C GLY A 53 9.53 -16.77 -6.93
N ARG A 54 10.01 -16.19 -5.83
CA ARG A 54 9.20 -15.34 -4.96
C ARG A 54 8.93 -13.97 -5.61
N PRO A 55 7.85 -13.29 -5.22
CA PRO A 55 7.59 -11.93 -5.68
C PRO A 55 8.72 -10.99 -5.28
N VAL A 56 9.06 -10.08 -6.19
CA VAL A 56 10.02 -8.98 -5.95
C VAL A 56 9.24 -7.74 -5.55
N LEU A 57 9.52 -7.19 -4.37
CA LEU A 57 8.87 -5.96 -3.90
C LEU A 57 9.71 -4.74 -4.27
N LEU A 58 9.22 -3.92 -5.19
CA LEU A 58 9.91 -2.70 -5.63
C LEU A 58 9.68 -1.56 -4.62
N PRO A 59 10.73 -1.02 -3.97
CA PRO A 59 10.59 0.17 -3.13
C PRO A 59 10.62 1.45 -3.99
N ILE A 60 9.57 2.27 -3.95
CA ILE A 60 9.52 3.58 -4.63
C ILE A 60 9.11 4.68 -3.66
N TYR A 61 10.01 5.63 -3.41
CA TYR A 61 9.74 6.80 -2.55
C TYR A 61 10.68 7.96 -2.89
N GLY A 62 10.54 9.07 -2.14
CA GLY A 62 11.44 10.22 -2.22
C GLY A 62 11.20 11.15 -3.40
N GLU A 63 12.07 12.12 -3.59
CA GLU A 63 11.99 13.08 -4.70
C GLU A 63 12.64 12.54 -5.98
N GLY A 64 12.34 13.20 -7.11
CA GLY A 64 12.93 12.89 -8.41
C GLY A 64 12.11 11.95 -9.29
N ASP A 65 12.51 11.86 -10.56
CA ASP A 65 11.86 11.02 -11.55
C ASP A 65 12.17 9.53 -11.29
N LYS A 66 11.10 8.74 -11.19
CA LYS A 66 11.14 7.29 -10.93
C LYS A 66 10.70 6.46 -12.14
N THR A 67 10.50 7.11 -13.30
CA THR A 67 9.97 6.47 -14.50
C THR A 67 10.86 5.35 -15.04
N GLY A 68 12.18 5.54 -15.04
CA GLY A 68 13.13 4.51 -15.48
C GLY A 68 13.07 3.26 -14.60
N GLU A 69 13.14 3.46 -13.29
CA GLU A 69 13.11 2.40 -12.26
C GLU A 69 11.80 1.60 -12.32
N ILE A 70 10.65 2.27 -12.39
CA ILE A 70 9.35 1.61 -12.51
C ILE A 70 9.23 0.88 -13.86
N ARG A 71 9.68 1.47 -14.97
CA ARG A 71 9.62 0.81 -16.29
C ARG A 71 10.41 -0.50 -16.29
N GLU A 72 11.67 -0.45 -15.84
CA GLU A 72 12.53 -1.63 -15.82
C GLU A 72 11.96 -2.74 -14.92
N TYR A 73 11.31 -2.37 -13.82
CA TYR A 73 10.59 -3.33 -12.99
C TYR A 73 9.38 -3.92 -13.70
N MET A 74 8.53 -3.08 -14.32
CA MET A 74 7.32 -3.52 -15.01
C MET A 74 7.65 -4.41 -16.23
N ASP A 75 8.75 -4.16 -16.94
CA ASP A 75 9.21 -5.01 -18.04
C ASP A 75 9.53 -6.44 -17.59
N ARG A 76 9.91 -6.62 -16.32
CA ARG A 76 10.28 -7.93 -15.73
C ARG A 76 9.19 -8.57 -14.89
N HIS A 77 8.35 -7.75 -14.26
CA HIS A 77 7.40 -8.18 -13.22
C HIS A 77 5.97 -7.67 -13.44
N GLY A 78 5.66 -7.14 -14.64
CA GLY A 78 4.40 -6.47 -14.97
C GLY A 78 3.15 -7.36 -14.95
N ASP A 79 3.31 -8.69 -15.00
CA ASP A 79 2.18 -9.63 -14.87
C ASP A 79 1.58 -9.62 -13.45
N LEU A 80 2.40 -9.40 -12.42
CA LEU A 80 1.97 -9.38 -11.02
C LEU A 80 2.79 -8.37 -10.19
N PRO A 81 2.71 -7.07 -10.47
CA PRO A 81 3.58 -6.08 -9.87
C PRO A 81 3.31 -5.90 -8.38
N LYS A 82 4.39 -5.73 -7.62
CA LYS A 82 4.44 -5.47 -6.18
C LYS A 82 5.27 -4.24 -5.92
N ILE A 83 4.63 -3.16 -5.49
CA ILE A 83 5.31 -1.87 -5.24
C ILE A 83 5.04 -1.45 -3.80
N ALA A 84 6.08 -1.18 -3.03
CA ALA A 84 5.99 -0.53 -1.74
C ALA A 84 6.35 0.95 -1.88
N THR A 85 5.52 1.85 -1.36
CA THR A 85 5.71 3.30 -1.53
C THR A 85 5.31 4.07 -0.28
N THR A 86 5.79 5.30 -0.14
CA THR A 86 5.32 6.18 0.94
C THR A 86 3.96 6.76 0.59
N TYR A 87 3.17 7.13 1.60
CA TYR A 87 1.86 7.77 1.41
C TYR A 87 1.87 8.95 0.42
N ASP A 88 2.87 9.82 0.52
CA ASP A 88 3.07 11.00 -0.33
C ASP A 88 3.51 10.63 -1.76
N SER A 89 4.13 9.46 -1.95
CA SER A 89 4.59 8.98 -3.25
C SER A 89 3.53 8.18 -4.03
N VAL A 90 2.42 7.76 -3.41
CA VAL A 90 1.30 7.08 -4.09
C VAL A 90 0.85 7.82 -5.37
N PRO A 91 0.54 9.15 -5.36
CA PRO A 91 0.17 9.87 -6.58
C PRO A 91 1.22 9.75 -7.69
N LYS A 92 2.50 9.84 -7.34
CA LYS A 92 3.61 9.78 -8.28
C LYS A 92 3.71 8.39 -8.92
N VAL A 93 3.65 7.33 -8.11
CA VAL A 93 3.70 5.94 -8.59
C VAL A 93 2.53 5.68 -9.55
N CYS A 94 1.31 6.08 -9.17
CA CYS A 94 0.14 5.91 -10.02
C CYS A 94 0.29 6.65 -11.35
N SER A 95 0.74 7.91 -11.32
CA SER A 95 0.96 8.70 -12.53
C SER A 95 2.00 8.08 -13.46
N ILE A 96 3.07 7.52 -12.92
CA ILE A 96 4.12 6.88 -13.72
C ILE A 96 3.56 5.60 -14.36
N LEU A 97 2.91 4.72 -13.58
CA LEU A 97 2.29 3.50 -14.10
C LEU A 97 1.29 3.80 -15.23
N SER A 98 0.41 4.77 -15.02
CA SER A 98 -0.55 5.22 -16.05
C SER A 98 0.15 5.74 -17.31
N SER A 99 1.25 6.48 -17.18
CA SER A 99 2.02 6.96 -18.33
C SER A 99 2.76 5.84 -19.09
N LEU A 100 3.01 4.71 -18.43
CA LEU A 100 3.53 3.48 -19.03
C LEU A 100 2.42 2.59 -19.62
N GLY A 101 1.15 3.02 -19.57
CA GLY A 101 0.02 2.27 -20.11
C GLY A 101 -0.55 1.20 -19.18
N TYR A 102 -0.12 1.15 -17.92
CA TYR A 102 -0.68 0.28 -16.89
C TYR A 102 -1.75 1.02 -16.11
N ASP A 103 -2.93 0.43 -15.88
CA ASP A 103 -3.97 1.01 -15.04
C ASP A 103 -3.80 0.56 -13.57
N PRO A 104 -3.21 1.39 -12.68
CA PRO A 104 -3.06 1.02 -11.28
C PRO A 104 -4.39 0.99 -10.53
N TYR A 105 -5.35 1.81 -10.91
CA TYR A 105 -6.59 2.02 -10.18
C TYR A 105 -7.55 0.84 -10.34
N GLY A 106 -7.65 0.30 -11.56
CA GLY A 106 -8.45 -0.89 -11.86
C GLY A 106 -7.73 -2.20 -11.50
N ASN A 107 -6.40 -2.27 -11.71
CA ASN A 107 -5.69 -3.55 -11.61
C ASN A 107 -5.02 -3.81 -10.26
N MET A 108 -4.60 -2.79 -9.52
CA MET A 108 -3.90 -3.00 -8.24
C MET A 108 -4.83 -2.98 -7.04
N HIS A 109 -4.43 -3.75 -6.03
CA HIS A 109 -4.93 -3.62 -4.67
C HIS A 109 -4.04 -2.63 -3.91
N LEU A 110 -4.61 -1.50 -3.52
CA LEU A 110 -3.96 -0.54 -2.63
C LEU A 110 -4.09 -1.01 -1.18
N CYS A 111 -2.97 -1.34 -0.56
CA CYS A 111 -2.88 -1.71 0.85
C CYS A 111 -2.23 -0.56 1.62
N VAL A 112 -3.03 0.22 2.35
CA VAL A 112 -2.55 1.34 3.19
C VAL A 112 -2.15 0.79 4.56
N ASP A 113 -0.85 0.54 4.76
CA ASP A 113 -0.31 -0.07 5.98
C ASP A 113 0.01 0.96 7.05
N GLU A 114 -0.13 0.57 8.31
CA GLU A 114 -0.02 1.45 9.47
C GLU A 114 -0.92 2.70 9.41
N TRP A 115 -2.16 2.53 8.94
CA TRP A 115 -3.09 3.65 8.73
C TRP A 115 -3.41 4.44 10.01
N HIS A 116 -3.23 3.85 11.21
CA HIS A 116 -3.33 4.56 12.49
C HIS A 116 -2.38 5.78 12.59
N THR A 117 -1.25 5.75 11.89
CA THR A 117 -0.33 6.89 11.81
C THR A 117 -0.97 8.10 11.13
N LEU A 118 -1.99 7.88 10.29
CA LEU A 118 -2.71 8.95 9.62
C LEU A 118 -3.36 9.89 10.65
N PHE A 119 -3.81 9.43 11.83
CA PHE A 119 -4.41 10.30 12.85
C PHE A 119 -3.45 11.35 13.41
N ASN A 120 -2.22 10.92 13.70
CA ASN A 120 -1.18 11.78 14.24
C ASN A 120 -0.77 12.88 13.25
N HIS A 121 -1.04 12.67 11.97
CA HIS A 121 -0.72 13.61 10.89
C HIS A 121 -1.96 14.35 10.35
N TYR A 122 -3.16 13.77 10.47
CA TYR A 122 -4.43 14.33 10.00
C TYR A 122 -4.90 15.48 10.90
N SER A 123 -4.69 15.35 12.21
CA SER A 123 -4.85 16.43 13.18
C SER A 123 -4.06 17.70 12.82
N PHE A 124 -2.98 17.56 12.04
CA PHE A 124 -2.16 18.66 11.51
C PHE A 124 -2.50 19.07 10.06
N ARG A 125 -3.63 18.64 9.49
CA ARG A 125 -4.04 18.93 8.09
C ARG A 125 -2.97 18.58 7.07
N ASN A 126 -2.28 17.44 7.23
CA ASN A 126 -1.24 17.05 6.29
C ASN A 126 -1.81 16.80 4.88
N LYS A 127 -1.38 17.60 3.90
CA LYS A 127 -1.78 17.53 2.49
C LYS A 127 -1.55 16.14 1.89
N ALA A 128 -0.48 15.45 2.29
CA ALA A 128 -0.16 14.11 1.79
C ALA A 128 -1.28 13.10 2.13
N ILE A 129 -1.86 13.19 3.33
CA ILE A 129 -2.92 12.28 3.76
C ILE A 129 -4.22 12.54 3.02
N ARG A 130 -4.60 13.82 2.86
CA ARG A 130 -5.79 14.17 2.08
C ARG A 130 -5.67 13.71 0.64
N ASN A 131 -4.49 13.87 0.05
CA ASN A 131 -4.22 13.39 -1.30
C ASN A 131 -4.29 11.87 -1.37
N LEU A 132 -3.70 11.16 -0.41
CA LEU A 132 -3.78 9.70 -0.32
C LEU A 132 -5.24 9.24 -0.24
N LEU A 133 -6.04 9.79 0.67
CA LEU A 133 -7.45 9.40 0.84
C LEU A 133 -8.30 9.75 -0.38
N ALA A 134 -8.02 10.85 -1.07
CA ALA A 134 -8.69 11.20 -2.31
C ALA A 134 -8.37 10.18 -3.42
N ILE A 135 -7.09 9.89 -3.62
CA ILE A 135 -6.61 8.94 -4.64
C ILE A 135 -7.04 7.50 -4.32
N ALA A 136 -7.05 7.11 -3.05
CA ALA A 136 -7.45 5.77 -2.62
C ALA A 136 -8.90 5.43 -3.00
N LYS A 137 -9.78 6.43 -3.14
CA LYS A 137 -11.16 6.25 -3.60
C LYS A 137 -11.27 5.86 -5.07
N ASP A 138 -10.23 6.14 -5.86
CA ASP A 138 -10.20 5.79 -7.29
C ASP A 138 -9.80 4.32 -7.50
N PHE A 139 -9.22 3.65 -6.49
CA PHE A 139 -8.87 2.24 -6.57
C PHE A 139 -10.10 1.35 -6.44
N GLY A 140 -10.23 0.36 -7.34
CA GLY A 140 -11.28 -0.66 -7.24
C GLY A 140 -11.13 -1.61 -6.04
N ARG A 141 -9.90 -1.68 -5.48
CA ARG A 141 -9.55 -2.50 -4.31
C ARG A 141 -8.65 -1.70 -3.38
N VAL A 142 -9.15 -1.35 -2.20
CA VAL A 142 -8.37 -0.67 -1.16
C VAL A 142 -8.55 -1.31 0.22
N THR A 143 -7.47 -1.47 0.98
CA THR A 143 -7.53 -1.97 2.36
C THR A 143 -6.65 -1.14 3.27
N TYR A 144 -7.20 -0.66 4.37
CA TYR A 144 -6.45 0.06 5.39
C TYR A 144 -6.11 -0.88 6.52
N MET A 145 -4.84 -0.92 6.90
CA MET A 145 -4.25 -2.00 7.66
C MET A 145 -3.52 -1.45 8.89
N SER A 146 -3.82 -1.95 10.09
CA SER A 146 -3.07 -1.55 11.29
C SER A 146 -3.01 -2.65 12.33
N ALA A 147 -1.86 -2.75 13.00
CA ALA A 147 -1.71 -3.58 14.20
C ALA A 147 -2.29 -2.91 15.46
N THR A 148 -2.40 -1.59 15.47
CA THR A 148 -2.88 -0.81 16.61
C THR A 148 -4.41 -0.82 16.61
N PRO A 149 -5.07 -1.26 17.71
CA PRO A 149 -6.50 -1.11 17.86
C PRO A 149 -6.89 0.37 17.86
N ILE A 150 -7.83 0.74 16.99
CA ILE A 150 -8.37 2.11 16.92
C ILE A 150 -9.87 2.04 17.18
N GLU A 151 -10.35 2.76 18.18
CA GLU A 151 -11.79 2.86 18.43
C GLU A 151 -12.48 3.59 17.28
N ARG A 152 -13.68 3.11 16.91
CA ARG A 152 -14.45 3.65 15.77
C ARG A 152 -14.71 5.16 15.88
N ALA A 153 -14.82 5.69 17.10
CA ALA A 153 -15.01 7.11 17.35
C ALA A 153 -13.84 7.99 16.86
N TYR A 154 -12.65 7.40 16.67
CA TYR A 154 -11.48 8.11 16.17
C TYR A 154 -11.24 7.94 14.67
N TRP A 155 -12.04 7.13 13.98
CA TRP A 155 -11.84 6.89 12.54
C TRP A 155 -12.00 8.17 11.73
N LEU A 156 -11.27 8.24 10.61
CA LEU A 156 -11.43 9.32 9.64
C LEU A 156 -12.82 9.21 9.01
N GLU A 157 -13.48 10.34 8.78
CA GLU A 157 -14.84 10.37 8.20
C GLU A 157 -14.92 9.58 6.90
N GLU A 158 -13.88 9.64 6.07
CA GLU A 158 -13.79 8.92 4.80
C GLU A 158 -13.76 7.39 4.94
N LEU A 159 -13.47 6.88 6.14
CA LEU A 159 -13.35 5.45 6.43
C LEU A 159 -14.54 4.91 7.25
N MET A 160 -15.44 5.78 7.70
CA MET A 160 -16.53 5.41 8.62
C MET A 160 -17.51 4.38 8.07
N ASP A 161 -17.67 4.33 6.74
CA ASP A 161 -18.56 3.39 6.06
C ASP A 161 -17.88 2.06 5.70
N MET A 162 -16.57 1.94 5.90
CA MET A 162 -15.83 0.72 5.57
C MET A 162 -16.08 -0.38 6.61
N PRO A 163 -16.27 -1.64 6.19
CA PRO A 163 -16.34 -2.78 7.11
C PRO A 163 -15.01 -2.98 7.84
N GLU A 164 -15.07 -3.37 9.11
CA GLU A 164 -13.88 -3.76 9.89
C GLU A 164 -13.74 -5.28 9.92
N TYR A 165 -12.56 -5.78 9.61
CA TYR A 165 -12.15 -7.16 9.83
C TYR A 165 -11.05 -7.18 10.89
N ARG A 166 -11.25 -7.99 11.93
CA ARG A 166 -10.26 -8.24 12.97
C ARG A 166 -9.68 -9.62 12.77
N ILE A 167 -8.36 -9.71 12.72
CA ILE A 167 -7.67 -11.02 12.79
C ILE A 167 -7.54 -11.33 14.28
N GLU A 168 -8.28 -12.35 14.73
CA GLU A 168 -8.16 -12.94 16.07
C GLU A 168 -7.02 -13.95 16.13
#